data_AF-A0A950Y5L7-F1
#
_entry.id   AF-A0A950Y5L7-F1
#
_cell.length_a   1.000
_cell.length_b   1.000
_cell.length_c   1.000
_cell.angle_alpha   90.00
_cell.angle_beta   90.00
_cell.angle_gamma   90.00
#
_symmetry.space_group_name_H-M   'P 1'
#
loop_
_entity.id
_entity.type
_entity.pdbx_description
1 polymer ?
#
loop_
_entity_poly.entity_id
_entity_poly.type
_entity_poly.pdbx_seq_one_letter_code
_entity_poly.pdbx_strand_id
1 'polypeptide(L)'
;MFCVAPAAPTRKTLAAKSKTPAKPPSPKVVGAAGLIAVAQHQLELGNFAPAAQYATAASAKAPVLDDYAQYIRAQAEYQLRNYADVQQAATHVFNQVPSSPFVGAAAALAVRADLDGDSPKQGLELIKKFFDVIPQPQADL
;
A
#
# COMPACT_ATOMS: atom_id res chain seq x y z
N MET A 1 34.47 -50.84 35.08
CA MET A 1 33.82 -49.96 36.08
C MET A 1 34.52 -48.61 36.02
N PHE A 2 33.77 -47.51 36.13
CA PHE A 2 34.09 -46.10 35.81
C PHE A 2 33.79 -45.64 34.37
N CYS A 3 32.58 -45.09 34.21
CA CYS A 3 32.19 -44.23 33.09
C CYS A 3 32.50 -42.78 33.47
N VAL A 4 33.14 -42.01 32.58
CA VAL A 4 33.35 -40.56 32.71
C VAL A 4 32.40 -39.87 31.73
N ALA A 5 31.57 -38.96 32.23
CA ALA A 5 30.64 -38.14 31.43
C ALA A 5 31.26 -36.74 31.17
N PRO A 6 31.09 -36.14 29.97
CA PRO A 6 31.44 -34.74 29.74
C PRO A 6 30.28 -33.78 30.07
N ALA A 7 30.63 -32.67 30.73
CA ALA A 7 29.72 -31.60 31.09
C ALA A 7 29.34 -30.71 29.89
N ALA A 8 28.06 -30.33 29.80
CA ALA A 8 27.53 -29.43 28.78
C ALA A 8 27.66 -27.93 29.18
N PRO A 9 27.93 -27.02 28.22
CA PRO A 9 27.97 -25.58 28.49
C PRO A 9 26.59 -24.93 28.44
N THR A 10 26.24 -24.22 29.51
CA THR A 10 25.03 -23.40 29.65
C THR A 10 25.13 -22.16 28.75
N ARG A 11 24.34 -22.09 27.67
CA ARG A 11 24.19 -20.88 26.85
C ARG A 11 23.33 -19.86 27.61
N LYS A 12 23.95 -18.76 28.04
CA LYS A 12 23.24 -17.56 28.50
C LYS A 12 22.47 -16.94 27.34
N THR A 13 21.14 -16.96 27.43
CA THR A 13 20.22 -16.23 26.55
C THR A 13 20.37 -14.73 26.80
N LEU A 14 20.92 -14.01 25.83
CA LEU A 14 20.87 -12.55 25.79
C LEU A 14 19.47 -12.13 25.30
N ALA A 15 18.64 -11.64 26.21
CA ALA A 15 17.38 -10.99 25.88
C ALA A 15 17.67 -9.67 25.15
N ALA A 16 17.56 -9.68 23.82
CA ALA A 16 17.55 -8.46 23.02
C ALA A 16 16.21 -7.74 23.26
N LYS A 17 16.27 -6.62 24.02
CA LYS A 17 15.18 -5.65 24.09
C LYS A 17 14.98 -5.06 22.69
N SER A 18 13.97 -5.54 21.98
CA SER A 18 13.43 -4.90 20.79
C SER A 18 12.94 -3.50 21.18
N LYS A 19 13.71 -2.48 20.78
CA LYS A 19 13.26 -1.08 20.84
C LYS A 19 12.06 -0.96 19.91
N THR A 20 10.89 -0.74 20.48
CA THR A 20 9.69 -0.35 19.78
C THR A 20 10.02 0.85 18.88
N PRO A 21 9.76 0.79 17.56
CA PRO A 21 9.97 1.95 16.70
C PRO A 21 9.09 3.10 17.21
N ALA A 22 9.71 4.23 17.47
CA ALA A 22 9.04 5.43 17.95
C ALA A 22 7.97 5.85 16.94
N LYS A 23 6.74 6.03 17.42
CA LYS A 23 5.61 6.52 16.63
C LYS A 23 6.03 7.85 15.98
N PRO A 24 6.00 7.97 14.64
CA PRO A 24 6.38 9.21 13.97
C PRO A 24 5.53 10.38 14.49
N PRO A 25 6.11 11.58 14.62
CA PRO A 25 5.40 12.74 15.13
C PRO A 25 4.17 13.02 14.25
N SER A 26 3.00 13.12 14.88
CA SER A 26 1.76 13.44 14.17
C SER A 26 1.89 14.84 13.57
N PRO A 27 1.86 14.99 12.25
CA PRO A 27 2.03 16.28 11.62
C PRO A 27 0.81 17.16 11.98
N LYS A 28 1.07 18.46 12.25
CA LYS A 28 0.02 19.46 12.57
C LYS A 28 -0.76 19.81 11.31
N VAL A 29 -1.50 18.83 10.82
CA VAL A 29 -2.19 18.91 9.53
C VAL A 29 -3.65 19.15 9.81
N VAL A 30 -4.15 20.28 9.33
CA VAL A 30 -5.56 20.64 9.48
C VAL A 30 -6.29 20.27 8.18
N GLY A 31 -7.31 19.41 8.31
CA GLY A 31 -8.19 19.03 7.20
C GLY A 31 -7.69 17.87 6.33
N ALA A 32 -8.57 17.40 5.44
CA ALA A 32 -8.32 16.24 4.59
C ALA A 32 -7.26 16.51 3.50
N ALA A 33 -7.31 17.69 2.86
CA ALA A 33 -6.32 18.07 1.84
C ALA A 33 -4.88 18.05 2.38
N GLY A 34 -4.69 18.50 3.62
CA GLY A 34 -3.39 18.41 4.28
C GLY A 34 -2.97 16.95 4.51
N LEU A 35 -3.90 16.04 4.86
CA LEU A 35 -3.58 14.64 5.06
C LEU A 35 -3.19 13.96 3.74
N ILE A 36 -3.84 14.33 2.63
CA ILE A 36 -3.46 13.89 1.28
C ILE A 36 -2.05 14.37 0.95
N ALA A 37 -1.73 15.63 1.21
CA ALA A 37 -0.39 16.18 0.98
C ALA A 37 0.68 15.45 1.79
N VAL A 38 0.40 15.14 3.06
CA VAL A 38 1.31 14.33 3.89
C VAL A 38 1.41 12.90 3.37
N ALA A 39 0.31 12.26 3.00
CA ALA A 39 0.33 10.90 2.46
C ALA A 39 1.21 10.82 1.20
N GLN A 40 1.02 11.76 0.28
CA GLN A 40 1.83 11.89 -0.93
C GLN A 40 3.31 12.11 -0.60
N HIS A 41 3.62 13.03 0.32
CA HIS A 41 5.00 13.27 0.73
C HIS A 41 5.65 12.03 1.36
N GLN A 42 4.92 11.27 2.19
CA GLN A 42 5.43 10.02 2.76
C GLN A 42 5.64 8.94 1.69
N LEU A 43 4.76 8.88 0.67
CA LEU A 43 4.91 7.97 -0.46
C LEU A 43 6.21 8.25 -1.23
N GLU A 44 6.48 9.53 -1.53
CA GLU A 44 7.71 9.99 -2.21
C GLU A 44 8.98 9.69 -1.41
N LEU A 45 8.89 9.74 -0.08
CA LEU A 45 9.98 9.38 0.82
C LEU A 45 10.20 7.86 0.97
N GLY A 46 9.37 7.02 0.35
CA GLY A 46 9.40 5.56 0.51
C GLY A 46 8.82 5.07 1.84
N ASN A 47 8.17 5.95 2.62
CA ASN A 47 7.53 5.63 3.89
C ASN A 47 6.11 5.12 3.66
N PHE A 48 5.99 3.94 3.06
CA PHE A 48 4.72 3.42 2.55
C PHE A 48 3.67 3.16 3.64
N ALA A 49 4.07 2.59 4.79
CA ALA A 49 3.11 2.34 5.88
C ALA A 49 2.50 3.66 6.45
N PRO A 50 3.29 4.69 6.76
CA PRO A 50 2.74 6.01 7.06
C PRO A 50 1.88 6.60 5.93
N ALA A 51 2.30 6.46 4.67
CA ALA A 51 1.53 6.97 3.52
C ALA A 51 0.13 6.35 3.46
N ALA A 52 0.01 5.02 3.58
CA ALA A 52 -1.26 4.31 3.61
C ALA A 52 -2.15 4.75 4.79
N GLN A 53 -1.55 4.97 5.97
CA GLN A 53 -2.28 5.44 7.16
C GLN A 53 -2.84 6.86 6.98
N TYR A 54 -2.04 7.80 6.48
CA TYR A 54 -2.50 9.17 6.24
C TYR A 54 -3.55 9.24 5.12
N ALA A 55 -3.38 8.44 4.07
CA ALA A 55 -4.36 8.30 3.00
C ALA A 55 -5.71 7.78 3.53
N THR A 56 -5.69 6.72 4.35
CA THR A 56 -6.91 6.19 4.99
C THR A 56 -7.60 7.24 5.86
N ALA A 57 -6.82 8.00 6.65
CA ALA A 57 -7.36 9.09 7.46
C ALA A 57 -7.91 10.25 6.62
N ALA A 58 -7.33 10.52 5.45
CA ALA A 58 -7.81 11.54 4.53
C ALA A 58 -9.16 11.16 3.91
N SER A 59 -9.27 9.94 3.40
CA SER A 59 -10.50 9.33 2.85
C SER A 59 -11.68 9.50 3.82
N ALA A 60 -11.47 9.14 5.10
CA ALA A 60 -12.51 9.26 6.12
C ALA A 60 -12.96 10.71 6.40
N LYS A 61 -12.11 11.71 6.16
CA LYS A 61 -12.40 13.12 6.45
C LYS A 61 -12.97 13.90 5.27
N ALA A 62 -12.71 13.48 4.04
CA ALA A 62 -13.28 14.11 2.85
C ALA A 62 -13.62 13.05 1.80
N PRO A 63 -14.85 12.50 1.85
CA PRO A 63 -15.34 11.55 0.84
C PRO A 63 -15.32 12.11 -0.60
N VAL A 64 -15.38 13.44 -0.76
CA VAL A 64 -15.28 14.10 -2.07
C VAL A 64 -13.88 13.98 -2.70
N LEU A 65 -12.85 13.69 -1.89
CA LEU A 65 -11.47 13.44 -2.31
C LEU A 65 -11.05 11.98 -2.04
N ASP A 66 -12.03 11.07 -1.90
CA ASP A 66 -11.75 9.67 -1.57
C ASP A 66 -10.88 9.02 -2.64
N ASP A 67 -11.14 9.29 -3.91
CA ASP A 67 -10.37 8.75 -5.04
C ASP A 67 -8.88 9.14 -4.99
N TYR A 68 -8.56 10.40 -4.66
CA TYR A 68 -7.16 10.84 -4.46
C TYR A 68 -6.51 10.09 -3.31
N ALA A 69 -7.19 10.01 -2.16
CA ALA A 69 -6.67 9.33 -0.98
C ALA A 69 -6.45 7.83 -1.26
N GLN A 70 -7.43 7.16 -1.86
CA GLN A 70 -7.39 5.74 -2.14
C GLN A 70 -6.38 5.40 -3.24
N TYR A 71 -6.16 6.28 -4.22
CA TYR A 71 -5.09 6.07 -5.20
C TYR A 71 -3.70 6.14 -4.56
N ILE A 72 -3.46 7.07 -3.63
CA ILE A 72 -2.20 7.12 -2.86
C ILE A 72 -2.05 5.88 -1.98
N ARG A 73 -3.13 5.46 -1.31
CA ARG A 73 -3.14 4.22 -0.53
C ARG A 73 -2.80 3.02 -1.40
N ALA A 74 -3.42 2.86 -2.56
CA ALA A 74 -3.15 1.75 -3.48
C ALA A 74 -1.67 1.68 -3.87
N GLN A 75 -1.04 2.82 -4.17
CA GLN A 75 0.40 2.88 -4.46
C GLN A 75 1.25 2.43 -3.26
N ALA A 76 0.92 2.92 -2.06
CA ALA A 76 1.62 2.54 -0.84
C ALA A 76 1.48 1.04 -0.53
N GLU A 77 0.27 0.48 -0.62
CA GLU A 77 0.01 -0.93 -0.35
C GLU A 77 0.70 -1.84 -1.37
N TYR A 78 0.79 -1.42 -2.63
CA TYR A 78 1.53 -2.16 -3.64
C TYR A 78 3.03 -2.26 -3.29
N GLN A 79 3.64 -1.16 -2.82
CA GLN A 79 5.03 -1.16 -2.37
C GLN A 79 5.25 -1.99 -1.09
N LEU A 80 4.24 -2.09 -0.23
CA LEU A 80 4.21 -2.98 0.92
C LEU A 80 3.94 -4.44 0.56
N ARG A 81 3.63 -4.75 -0.71
CA ARG A 81 3.20 -6.06 -1.22
C ARG A 81 1.88 -6.55 -0.61
N ASN A 82 1.05 -5.62 -0.13
CA ASN A 82 -0.29 -5.90 0.36
C ASN A 82 -1.29 -5.90 -0.81
N TYR A 83 -1.15 -6.85 -1.74
CA TYR A 83 -1.88 -6.83 -3.02
C TYR A 83 -3.41 -6.86 -2.86
N ALA A 84 -3.92 -7.53 -1.81
CA ALA A 84 -5.35 -7.51 -1.49
C ALA A 84 -5.85 -6.09 -1.13
N ASP A 85 -5.05 -5.31 -0.42
CA ASP A 85 -5.40 -3.93 -0.05
C ASP A 85 -5.28 -2.97 -1.24
N VAL A 86 -4.41 -3.27 -2.23
CA VAL A 86 -4.38 -2.55 -3.51
C VAL A 86 -5.72 -2.66 -4.22
N GLN A 87 -6.29 -3.86 -4.30
CA GLN A 87 -7.58 -4.10 -4.93
C GLN A 87 -8.73 -3.38 -4.21
N GLN A 88 -8.72 -3.41 -2.87
CA GLN A 88 -9.69 -2.70 -2.07
C GLN A 88 -9.62 -1.19 -2.34
N ALA A 89 -8.43 -0.59 -2.26
CA ALA A 89 -8.24 0.83 -2.50
C ALA A 89 -8.60 1.23 -3.94
N ALA A 90 -8.20 0.43 -4.95
CA ALA A 90 -8.55 0.69 -6.35
C ALA A 90 -10.07 0.64 -6.59
N THR A 91 -10.79 -0.24 -5.91
CA THR A 91 -12.26 -0.34 -6.01
C THR A 91 -12.96 0.95 -5.60
N HIS A 92 -12.45 1.66 -4.59
CA HIS A 92 -12.97 2.97 -4.22
C HIS A 92 -12.80 4.00 -5.35
N VAL A 93 -11.63 4.02 -6.00
CA VAL A 93 -11.37 4.90 -7.15
C VAL A 93 -12.34 4.60 -8.30
N PHE A 94 -12.62 3.32 -8.57
CA PHE A 94 -13.55 2.90 -9.63
C PHE A 94 -15.00 3.32 -9.39
N ASN A 95 -15.40 3.38 -8.13
CA ASN A 95 -16.79 3.66 -7.73
C ASN A 95 -17.04 5.14 -7.42
N GLN A 96 -16.03 6.00 -7.53
CA GLN A 96 -16.18 7.43 -7.27
C GLN A 96 -17.13 8.08 -8.28
N VAL A 97 -17.99 8.97 -7.77
CA VAL A 97 -18.89 9.80 -8.59
C VAL A 97 -18.65 11.28 -8.26
N PRO A 98 -18.29 12.13 -9.25
CA PRO A 98 -18.07 11.83 -10.67
C PRO A 98 -16.85 10.90 -10.89
N SER A 99 -16.76 10.32 -12.11
CA SER A 99 -15.68 9.39 -12.46
C SER A 99 -14.31 10.01 -12.16
N SER A 100 -13.48 9.28 -11.41
CA SER A 100 -12.14 9.73 -11.04
C SER A 100 -11.22 9.81 -12.28
N PRO A 101 -10.32 10.81 -12.36
CA PRO A 101 -9.26 10.81 -13.37
C PRO A 101 -8.24 9.67 -13.16
N PHE A 102 -8.21 9.04 -11.98
CA PHE A 102 -7.26 7.98 -11.66
C PHE A 102 -7.72 6.58 -12.03
N VAL A 103 -8.94 6.39 -12.58
CA VAL A 103 -9.48 5.06 -12.87
C VAL A 103 -8.51 4.21 -13.71
N GLY A 104 -7.95 4.77 -14.79
CA GLY A 104 -7.00 4.06 -15.65
C GLY A 104 -5.71 3.67 -14.93
N ALA A 105 -5.13 4.60 -14.17
CA ALA A 105 -3.89 4.36 -13.43
C ALA A 105 -4.09 3.38 -12.26
N ALA A 106 -5.22 3.49 -11.54
CA ALA A 106 -5.61 2.56 -10.49
C ALA A 106 -5.89 1.16 -11.05
N ALA A 107 -6.52 1.05 -12.22
CA ALA A 107 -6.75 -0.22 -12.90
C ALA A 107 -5.43 -0.87 -13.31
N ALA A 108 -4.50 -0.12 -13.91
CA ALA A 108 -3.17 -0.63 -14.27
C ALA A 108 -2.39 -1.11 -13.04
N LEU A 109 -2.44 -0.36 -11.93
CA LEU A 109 -1.80 -0.74 -10.67
C LEU A 109 -2.42 -2.00 -10.06
N ALA A 110 -3.75 -2.10 -10.07
CA ALA A 110 -4.49 -3.27 -9.59
C ALA A 110 -4.18 -4.52 -10.43
N VAL A 111 -4.16 -4.40 -11.76
CA VAL A 111 -3.73 -5.49 -12.65
C VAL A 111 -2.32 -5.96 -12.30
N ARG A 112 -1.39 -5.03 -12.08
CA ARG A 112 -0.03 -5.36 -11.68
C ARG A 112 0.03 -6.07 -10.33
N ALA A 113 -0.75 -5.60 -9.35
CA ALA A 113 -0.88 -6.25 -8.05
C ALA A 113 -1.44 -7.68 -8.15
N ASP A 114 -2.42 -7.90 -9.01
CA ASP A 114 -2.98 -9.24 -9.25
C ASP A 114 -1.98 -10.19 -9.89
N LEU A 115 -1.17 -9.71 -10.84
CA LEU A 115 -0.12 -10.51 -11.46
C LEU A 115 0.98 -10.89 -10.45
N ASP A 116 1.41 -9.93 -9.62
CA ASP A 116 2.44 -10.16 -8.60
C ASP A 116 1.90 -10.96 -7.40
N GLY A 117 0.59 -10.95 -7.17
CA GLY A 117 -0.12 -11.63 -6.10
C GLY A 117 -0.74 -12.98 -6.50
N ASP A 118 -0.20 -13.64 -7.54
CA ASP A 118 -0.65 -14.96 -8.03
C ASP A 118 -2.15 -15.03 -8.40
N SER A 119 -2.73 -13.90 -8.81
CA SER A 119 -4.14 -13.73 -9.16
C SER A 119 -4.33 -13.26 -10.63
N PRO A 120 -3.70 -13.91 -11.63
CA PRO A 120 -3.68 -13.41 -13.02
C PRO A 120 -5.05 -13.41 -13.70
N LYS A 121 -6.01 -14.22 -13.22
CA LYS A 121 -7.38 -14.23 -13.75
C LYS A 121 -8.10 -12.92 -13.44
N GLN A 122 -7.97 -12.43 -12.21
CA GLN A 122 -8.51 -11.16 -11.76
C GLN A 122 -7.88 -10.00 -12.55
N GLY A 123 -6.56 -10.04 -12.76
CA GLY A 123 -5.87 -9.07 -13.60
C GLY A 123 -6.43 -9.02 -15.03
N LEU A 124 -6.68 -10.17 -15.66
CA LEU A 124 -7.30 -10.23 -17.00
C LEU A 124 -8.71 -9.62 -17.02
N GLU A 125 -9.51 -9.85 -15.98
CA GLU A 125 -10.86 -9.27 -15.85
C GLU A 125 -10.81 -7.75 -15.74
N LEU A 126 -9.87 -7.20 -14.95
CA LEU A 126 -9.65 -5.76 -14.84
C LEU A 126 -9.21 -5.15 -16.18
N ILE A 127 -8.30 -5.79 -16.92
CA ILE A 127 -7.88 -5.32 -18.25
C ILE A 127 -9.08 -5.23 -19.18
N LYS A 128 -9.93 -6.28 -19.24
CA LYS A 128 -11.12 -6.28 -20.09
C LYS A 128 -12.10 -5.18 -19.71
N LYS A 129 -12.28 -4.95 -18.41
CA LYS A 129 -13.22 -3.95 -17.89
C LYS A 129 -12.77 -2.51 -18.13
N PHE A 130 -11.47 -2.24 -18.02
CA PHE A 130 -10.90 -0.89 -18.08
C PHE A 130 -10.03 -0.66 -19.31
N PHE A 131 -10.19 -1.45 -20.37
CA PHE A 131 -9.34 -1.43 -21.56
C PHE A 131 -9.20 -0.03 -22.17
N ASP A 132 -10.30 0.72 -22.25
CA ASP A 132 -10.35 2.04 -22.88
C ASP A 132 -9.65 3.15 -22.08
N VAL A 133 -9.38 2.91 -20.78
CA VAL A 133 -8.81 3.92 -19.87
C VAL A 133 -7.43 3.53 -19.34
N ILE A 134 -7.05 2.26 -19.41
CA ILE A 134 -5.69 1.82 -19.07
C ILE A 134 -4.71 2.45 -20.08
N PRO A 135 -3.65 3.14 -19.61
CA PRO A 135 -2.62 3.68 -20.50
C PRO A 135 -2.02 2.56 -21.36
N GLN A 136 -2.20 2.68 -22.68
CA GLN A 136 -1.63 1.75 -23.63
C GLN A 136 -0.14 2.07 -23.80
N PRO A 137 0.74 1.07 -23.92
CA PRO A 137 2.11 1.33 -24.34
C PRO A 137 2.08 2.03 -25.69
N GLN A 138 2.80 3.15 -25.82
CA GLN A 138 3.07 3.76 -27.12
C GLN A 138 3.98 2.78 -27.88
N ALA A 139 3.37 1.82 -28.57
CA ALA A 139 4.07 0.82 -29.38
C ALA A 139 4.38 1.35 -30.79
N ASP A 140 4.44 2.67 -30.98
CA ASP A 140 4.68 3.29 -32.27
C ASP A 140 5.76 4.37 -32.09
N LEU A 141 7.02 3.99 -32.39
CA LEU A 141 8.12 4.78 -32.97
C LEU A 141 9.37 3.88 -33.15
#